data_AF-A0A2Z6MKF1-F1
#
_entry.id   AF-A0A2Z6MKF1-F1
#
_cell.length_a   1.000
_cell.length_b   1.000
_cell.length_c   1.000
_cell.angle_alpha   90.00
_cell.angle_beta   90.00
_cell.angle_gamma   90.00
#
_symmetry.space_group_name_H-M   'P 1'
#
loop_
_entity.id
_entity.type
_entity.pdbx_description
1 polymer ?
#
loop_
_entity_poly.entity_id
_entity_poly.type
_entity_poly.pdbx_seq_one_letter_code
_entity_poly.pdbx_strand_id
1 'polypeptide(L)'
;MCFILGLGPVNNRLIRFQEASQTCSEAILNSWSEIEKVASQPNDLSILSQKFNSCNPLNQYFELSNYLETLYMYAAQYNAPPRRKIMLSYEFPYKDTEIDLKWGRQKCSEIVIPFRRGKDSMFHPHPFDLKSFVEKCKKDYGVSPQTHWISTYYGCQVSTFCFHLNNIN
;
A
#
# COMPACT_ATOMS: atom_id res chain seq x y z
N MET A 1 20.74 -15.20 -4.83
CA MET A 1 20.63 -13.77 -5.20
C MET A 1 19.38 -13.23 -4.55
N CYS A 2 19.54 -12.45 -3.47
CA CYS A 2 18.47 -11.82 -2.71
C CYS A 2 18.12 -10.47 -3.35
N PHE A 3 16.83 -10.19 -3.55
CA PHE A 3 16.39 -8.81 -3.67
C PHE A 3 16.32 -8.21 -2.27
N ILE A 4 17.36 -7.48 -1.91
CA ILE A 4 17.37 -6.59 -0.74
C ILE A 4 16.54 -5.36 -1.13
N LEU A 5 15.34 -5.23 -0.57
CA LEU A 5 14.73 -3.92 -0.39
C LEU A 5 15.51 -3.22 0.73
N GLY A 6 16.58 -2.52 0.35
CA GLY A 6 17.27 -1.51 1.15
C GLY A 6 17.29 -0.25 0.30
N LEU A 7 17.04 0.95 0.83
CA LEU A 7 17.84 1.53 1.90
C LEU A 7 16.98 2.31 2.90
N GLY A 8 17.05 1.89 4.17
CA GLY A 8 16.64 2.62 5.37
C GLY A 8 17.37 1.99 6.57
N PRO A 9 17.80 2.76 7.58
CA PRO A 9 18.79 2.31 8.56
C PRO A 9 18.22 1.25 9.50
N VAL A 10 18.87 0.07 9.48
CA VAL A 10 19.16 -0.84 10.60
C VAL A 10 18.22 -0.74 11.81
N ASN A 11 16.94 -1.07 11.61
CA ASN A 11 15.98 -1.59 12.60
C ASN A 11 14.68 -1.97 11.86
N ASN A 12 14.79 -2.85 10.87
CA ASN A 12 13.71 -3.24 9.95
C ASN A 12 12.69 -4.19 10.59
N ARG A 13 12.08 -3.80 11.71
CA ARG A 13 10.83 -4.44 12.15
C ARG A 13 9.67 -3.67 11.55
N LEU A 14 8.93 -4.31 10.65
CA LEU A 14 7.61 -3.83 10.22
C LEU A 14 6.76 -3.55 11.45
N ILE A 15 6.28 -2.32 11.59
CA ILE A 15 5.47 -1.94 12.74
C ILE A 15 4.03 -2.31 12.47
N ARG A 16 3.47 -3.18 13.31
CA ARG A 16 2.01 -3.33 13.42
C ARG A 16 1.50 -2.22 14.31
N PHE A 17 0.74 -1.28 13.74
CA PHE A 17 0.16 -0.17 14.49
C PHE A 17 -0.65 -0.64 15.71
N GLN A 18 -1.35 -1.76 15.60
CA GLN A 18 -2.09 -2.35 16.73
C GLN A 18 -1.19 -2.74 17.90
N GLU A 19 0.02 -3.25 17.63
CA GLU A 19 1.00 -3.58 18.68
C GLU A 19 1.61 -2.32 19.30
N ALA A 20 1.81 -1.27 18.49
CA ALA A 20 2.37 0.00 18.97
C ALA A 20 1.35 0.81 19.78
N SER A 21 0.09 0.85 19.34
CA SER A 21 -1.03 1.48 20.05
C SER A 21 -2.37 1.03 19.47
N GLN A 22 -3.12 0.26 20.26
CA GLN A 22 -4.47 -0.16 19.93
C GLN A 22 -5.40 1.05 19.73
N THR A 23 -5.40 2.00 20.66
CA THR A 23 -6.26 3.20 20.61
C THR A 23 -5.98 4.04 19.36
N CYS A 24 -4.71 4.18 18.95
CA CYS A 24 -4.37 4.87 17.71
C CYS A 24 -4.93 4.14 16.48
N SER A 25 -4.77 2.81 16.44
CA SER A 25 -5.26 1.98 15.33
C SER A 25 -6.80 2.03 15.21
N GLU A 26 -7.51 2.00 16.34
CA GLU A 26 -8.96 2.16 16.39
C GLU A 26 -9.39 3.56 15.95
N ALA A 27 -8.67 4.60 16.38
CA ALA A 27 -8.94 5.97 15.93
C ALA A 27 -8.77 6.13 14.41
N ILE A 28 -7.72 5.53 13.83
CA ILE A 28 -7.51 5.51 12.38
C ILE A 28 -8.65 4.77 11.69
N LEU A 29 -9.00 3.56 12.15
CA LEU A 29 -10.09 2.77 11.58
C LEU A 29 -11.42 3.53 11.59
N ASN A 30 -11.75 4.18 12.70
CA ASN A 30 -13.01 4.92 12.84
C ASN A 30 -13.02 6.23 12.03
N SER A 31 -11.84 6.84 11.84
CA SER A 31 -11.70 8.11 11.10
C SER A 31 -12.20 8.00 9.66
N TRP A 32 -12.07 6.84 9.02
CA TRP A 32 -12.50 6.66 7.64
C TRP A 32 -13.98 6.94 7.44
N SER A 33 -14.83 6.44 8.33
CA SER A 33 -16.27 6.67 8.29
C SER A 33 -16.62 8.16 8.45
N GLU A 34 -15.83 8.91 9.22
CA GLU A 34 -16.02 10.35 9.37
C GLU A 34 -15.57 11.11 8.12
N ILE A 35 -14.46 10.70 7.49
CA ILE A 35 -14.01 11.28 6.22
C ILE A 35 -15.05 10.99 5.12
N GLU A 36 -15.59 9.77 5.03
CA GLU A 36 -16.64 9.40 4.08
C GLU A 36 -17.94 10.20 4.28
N LYS A 37 -18.36 10.43 5.54
CA LYS A 37 -19.51 11.26 5.86
C LYS A 37 -19.33 12.69 5.36
N VAL A 38 -18.16 13.28 5.59
CA VAL A 38 -17.84 14.64 5.08
C VAL A 38 -17.77 14.63 3.55
N ALA A 39 -17.18 13.58 2.97
CA ALA A 39 -17.06 13.36 1.53
C ALA A 39 -18.40 13.12 0.79
N SER A 40 -19.52 13.06 1.50
CA SER A 40 -20.86 12.81 0.92
C SER A 40 -21.74 14.07 0.93
N GLN A 41 -21.25 15.21 1.41
CA GLN A 41 -22.00 16.45 1.56
C GLN A 41 -21.74 17.43 0.39
N PRO A 42 -22.64 18.37 0.08
CA PRO A 42 -22.34 19.43 -0.89
C PRO A 42 -21.15 20.29 -0.41
N ASN A 43 -20.15 20.52 -1.29
CA ASN A 43 -18.84 21.16 -0.99
C ASN A 43 -17.86 20.36 -0.11
N ASP A 44 -18.12 19.07 0.08
CA ASP A 44 -17.29 18.05 0.72
C ASP A 44 -15.77 18.15 0.52
N LEU A 45 -15.31 18.18 -0.73
CA LEU A 45 -13.89 18.03 -1.07
C LEU A 45 -13.09 19.27 -0.72
N SER A 46 -13.71 20.46 -0.75
CA SER A 46 -13.07 21.70 -0.29
C SER A 46 -12.84 21.69 1.22
N ILE A 47 -13.80 21.19 1.99
CA ILE A 47 -13.68 21.06 3.45
C ILE A 47 -12.53 20.11 3.79
N LEU A 48 -12.47 18.95 3.12
CA LEU A 48 -11.39 17.98 3.31
C LEU A 48 -10.03 18.57 2.89
N SER A 49 -9.97 19.27 1.76
CA SER A 49 -8.74 19.92 1.27
C SER A 49 -8.19 20.90 2.30
N GLN A 50 -9.06 21.72 2.89
CA GLN A 50 -8.67 22.67 3.95
C GLN A 50 -8.26 21.95 5.24
N LYS A 51 -9.04 20.94 5.68
CA LYS A 51 -8.78 20.20 6.92
C LYS A 51 -7.44 19.49 6.90
N PHE A 52 -7.10 18.88 5.77
CA PHE A 52 -5.85 18.16 5.56
C PHE A 52 -4.73 19.04 4.99
N ASN A 53 -5.00 20.34 4.78
CA ASN A 53 -4.05 21.31 4.24
C ASN A 53 -3.37 20.80 2.97
N SER A 54 -4.17 20.33 2.02
CA SER A 54 -3.68 19.83 0.74
C SER A 54 -3.11 20.97 -0.10
N CYS A 55 -2.01 20.69 -0.81
CA CYS A 55 -1.39 21.70 -1.68
C CYS A 55 -2.27 22.05 -2.89
N ASN A 56 -3.13 21.13 -3.33
CA ASN A 56 -4.10 21.31 -4.41
C ASN A 56 -5.50 20.95 -3.91
N PRO A 57 -6.58 21.44 -4.53
CA PRO A 57 -7.94 20.96 -4.25
C PRO A 57 -8.07 19.46 -4.58
N LEU A 58 -8.78 18.73 -3.72
CA LEU A 58 -9.17 17.34 -3.99
C LEU A 58 -10.22 17.31 -5.11
N ASN A 59 -9.98 16.48 -6.12
CA ASN A 59 -10.95 16.27 -7.21
C ASN A 59 -11.86 15.08 -6.94
N GLN A 60 -11.35 14.07 -6.22
CA GLN A 60 -12.07 12.84 -5.91
C GLN A 60 -11.70 12.35 -4.51
N TYR A 61 -12.67 11.82 -3.77
CA TYR A 61 -12.47 11.30 -2.40
C TYR A 61 -11.30 10.30 -2.30
N PHE A 62 -11.18 9.41 -3.29
CA PHE A 62 -10.16 8.37 -3.27
C PHE A 62 -8.72 8.93 -3.31
N GLU A 63 -8.50 10.17 -3.79
CA GLU A 63 -7.17 10.79 -3.80
C GLU A 63 -6.64 10.93 -2.37
N LEU A 64 -7.50 11.39 -1.46
CA LEU A 64 -7.16 11.53 -0.04
C LEU A 64 -6.96 10.15 0.61
N SER A 65 -7.87 9.21 0.37
CA SER A 65 -7.79 7.88 0.98
C SER A 65 -6.54 7.13 0.54
N ASN A 66 -6.22 7.13 -0.76
CA ASN A 66 -5.00 6.51 -1.29
C ASN A 66 -3.73 7.16 -0.73
N TYR A 67 -3.73 8.49 -0.57
CA TYR A 67 -2.61 9.20 0.04
C TYR A 67 -2.40 8.78 1.49
N LEU A 68 -3.46 8.77 2.31
CA LEU A 68 -3.39 8.40 3.71
C LEU A 68 -2.97 6.93 3.88
N GLU A 69 -3.50 6.02 3.07
CA GLU A 69 -3.07 4.62 3.05
C GLU A 69 -1.57 4.48 2.75
N THR A 70 -1.10 5.19 1.73
CA THR A 70 0.33 5.23 1.37
C THR A 70 1.15 5.77 2.53
N LEU A 71 0.73 6.88 3.15
CA LEU A 71 1.42 7.49 4.28
C LEU A 71 1.60 6.52 5.45
N TYR A 72 0.54 5.81 5.84
CA TYR A 72 0.62 4.80 6.90
C TYR A 72 1.47 3.60 6.49
N MET A 73 1.40 3.17 5.23
CA MET A 73 2.25 2.09 4.69
C MET A 73 3.75 2.46 4.74
N TYR A 74 4.10 3.70 4.39
CA TYR A 74 5.48 4.20 4.49
C TYR A 74 5.93 4.31 5.96
N ALA A 75 5.06 4.82 6.84
CA ALA A 75 5.36 4.89 8.27
C ALA A 75 5.60 3.49 8.88
N ALA A 76 4.81 2.49 8.49
CA ALA A 76 5.01 1.11 8.96
C ALA A 76 6.30 0.46 8.47
N GLN A 77 6.73 0.79 7.24
CA GLN A 77 7.94 0.24 6.63
C GLN A 77 9.21 0.90 7.14
N TYR A 78 9.21 2.23 7.28
CA TYR A 78 10.42 3.00 7.55
C TYR A 78 10.47 3.60 8.97
N ASN A 79 9.44 3.38 9.80
CA ASN A 79 9.29 4.01 11.12
C ASN A 79 9.51 5.54 11.05
N ALA A 80 9.03 6.17 9.98
CA ALA A 80 9.26 7.57 9.68
C ALA A 80 8.02 8.41 10.02
N PRO A 81 8.19 9.61 10.61
CA PRO A 81 7.07 10.49 10.89
C PRO A 81 6.41 11.00 9.59
N PRO A 82 5.08 11.15 9.57
CA PRO A 82 4.38 11.74 8.43
C PRO A 82 4.89 13.14 8.07
N ARG A 83 4.97 13.45 6.77
CA ARG A 83 5.15 14.85 6.34
C ARG A 83 3.89 15.66 6.68
N ARG A 84 4.10 16.88 7.21
CA ARG A 84 3.01 17.77 7.69
C ARG A 84 2.10 18.35 6.59
N LYS A 85 2.45 18.21 5.31
CA LYS A 85 1.65 18.72 4.18
C LYS A 85 1.28 17.56 3.26
N ILE A 86 0.01 17.49 2.86
CA ILE A 86 -0.44 16.55 1.83
C ILE A 86 -0.06 17.10 0.46
N MET A 87 0.90 16.44 -0.17
CA MET A 87 1.20 16.63 -1.58
C MET A 87 0.33 15.65 -2.36
N LEU A 88 -0.79 16.15 -2.90
CA LEU A 88 -1.74 15.37 -3.71
C LEU A 88 -1.25 15.11 -5.13
N SER A 89 -0.20 15.82 -5.57
CA SER A 89 0.56 15.35 -6.72
C SER A 89 1.22 14.04 -6.30
N TYR A 90 1.00 12.99 -7.10
CA TYR A 90 1.65 11.69 -7.04
C TYR A 90 3.16 11.82 -7.35
N GLU A 91 3.83 12.83 -6.80
CA GLU A 91 5.27 12.98 -6.87
C GLU A 91 5.87 12.17 -5.73
N PHE A 92 5.87 10.86 -5.92
CA PHE A 92 7.10 10.16 -5.61
C PHE A 92 8.23 10.96 -6.28
N PRO A 93 9.28 11.40 -5.55
CA PRO A 93 10.39 12.15 -6.12
C PRO A 93 11.24 11.32 -7.10
N TYR A 94 10.69 10.24 -7.66
CA TYR A 94 11.31 9.35 -8.62
C TYR A 94 10.30 8.98 -9.68
N LYS A 95 10.15 9.86 -10.68
CA LYS A 95 9.44 9.55 -11.92
C LYS A 95 10.41 8.85 -12.87
N ASP A 96 10.88 7.67 -12.48
CA ASP A 96 11.60 6.80 -13.42
C ASP A 96 10.63 5.74 -13.92
N THR A 97 9.87 6.15 -14.95
CA THR A 97 8.86 5.32 -15.59
C THR A 97 9.42 3.97 -16.02
N GLU A 98 10.73 3.88 -16.31
CA GLU A 98 11.35 2.62 -16.73
C GLU A 98 11.40 1.60 -15.58
N ILE A 99 11.77 2.03 -14.37
CA ILE A 99 11.82 1.15 -13.19
C ILE A 99 10.42 0.70 -12.80
N ASP A 100 9.45 1.61 -12.80
CA ASP A 100 8.06 1.30 -12.47
C ASP A 100 7.44 0.32 -13.48
N LEU A 101 7.72 0.49 -14.77
CA LEU A 101 7.29 -0.44 -15.81
C LEU A 101 7.94 -1.81 -15.64
N LYS A 102 9.25 -1.86 -15.36
CA LYS A 102 9.96 -3.13 -15.11
C LYS A 102 9.39 -3.85 -13.88
N TRP A 103 9.17 -3.12 -12.79
CA TRP A 103 8.59 -3.68 -11.57
C TRP A 103 7.13 -4.11 -11.76
N GLY A 104 6.36 -3.33 -12.51
CA GLY A 104 5.00 -3.68 -12.90
C GLY A 104 4.95 -4.98 -13.69
N ARG A 105 5.83 -5.13 -14.68
CA ARG A 105 5.96 -6.36 -15.48
C ARG A 105 6.40 -7.56 -14.62
N GLN A 106 7.34 -7.39 -13.70
CA GLN A 106 7.77 -8.46 -12.78
C GLN A 106 6.63 -8.92 -11.87
N LYS A 107 5.86 -8.00 -11.29
CA LYS A 107 4.68 -8.35 -10.50
C LYS A 107 3.60 -9.08 -11.30
N CYS A 108 3.45 -8.73 -12.58
CA CYS A 108 2.49 -9.34 -13.49
C CYS A 108 2.93 -10.67 -14.10
N SER A 109 4.16 -11.13 -13.86
CA SER A 109 4.71 -12.36 -14.43
C SER A 109 5.10 -13.37 -13.34
N GLU A 110 6.06 -13.00 -12.50
CA GLU A 110 6.71 -13.94 -11.59
C GLU A 110 6.45 -13.59 -10.11
N ILE A 111 6.46 -12.29 -9.78
CA ILE A 111 6.37 -11.79 -8.40
C ILE A 111 4.92 -11.41 -8.06
N VAL A 112 4.03 -12.41 -8.12
CA VAL A 112 2.62 -12.19 -7.83
C VAL A 112 2.44 -11.98 -6.32
N ILE A 113 2.32 -10.72 -5.91
CA ILE A 113 2.07 -10.33 -4.53
C ILE A 113 0.59 -9.96 -4.39
N PRO A 114 -0.23 -10.82 -3.75
CA PRO A 114 -1.65 -10.54 -3.56
C PRO A 114 -1.82 -9.48 -2.46
N PHE A 115 -2.01 -8.22 -2.86
CA PHE A 115 -2.36 -7.15 -1.91
C PHE A 115 -3.81 -7.33 -1.45
N ARG A 116 -3.97 -7.81 -0.21
CA ARG A 116 -5.26 -7.97 0.46
C ARG A 116 -5.29 -7.12 1.72
N ARG A 117 -6.39 -6.40 1.91
CA ARG A 117 -6.74 -5.78 3.20
C ARG A 117 -7.85 -6.58 3.87
N GLY A 118 -7.56 -7.10 5.07
CA GLY A 118 -8.50 -7.87 5.88
C GLY A 118 -9.22 -7.01 6.92
N LYS A 119 -10.21 -7.60 7.61
CA LYS A 119 -10.94 -6.94 8.71
C LYS A 119 -10.08 -6.69 9.96
N ASP A 120 -8.94 -7.37 10.03
CA ASP A 120 -7.90 -7.21 11.03
C ASP A 120 -7.00 -5.99 10.77
N SER A 121 -7.16 -5.31 9.64
CA SER A 121 -6.42 -4.08 9.33
C SER A 121 -7.17 -2.82 9.78
N MET A 122 -6.45 -1.73 9.97
CA MET A 122 -7.02 -0.39 10.25
C MET A 122 -7.53 0.34 8.98
N PHE A 123 -7.67 -0.40 7.86
CA PHE A 123 -8.10 0.12 6.57
C PHE A 123 -9.36 -0.61 6.11
N HIS A 124 -10.04 -0.05 5.10
CA HIS A 124 -11.19 -0.74 4.50
C HIS A 124 -10.78 -2.11 3.93
N PRO A 125 -11.60 -3.16 4.16
CA PRO A 125 -11.37 -4.45 3.56
C PRO A 125 -11.33 -4.35 2.03
N HIS A 126 -10.28 -4.91 1.44
CA HIS A 126 -10.10 -4.96 0.01
C HIS A 126 -9.56 -6.35 -0.33
N PRO A 127 -10.45 -7.30 -0.70
CA PRO A 127 -10.02 -8.63 -1.07
C PRO A 127 -9.17 -8.57 -2.35
N PHE A 128 -8.18 -9.45 -2.44
CA PHE A 128 -7.43 -9.61 -3.67
C PHE A 128 -8.25 -10.44 -4.68
N ASP A 129 -8.58 -9.84 -5.83
CA ASP A 129 -9.27 -10.53 -6.92
C ASP A 129 -8.28 -10.95 -8.01
N LEU A 130 -7.99 -12.25 -8.06
CA LEU A 130 -7.01 -12.80 -8.99
C LEU A 130 -7.42 -12.60 -10.46
N LYS A 131 -8.73 -12.65 -10.77
CA LYS A 131 -9.23 -12.52 -12.13
C LYS A 131 -8.95 -11.12 -12.69
N SER A 132 -9.34 -10.09 -11.93
CA SER A 132 -9.09 -8.68 -12.24
C SER A 132 -7.60 -8.40 -12.36
N PHE A 133 -6.78 -8.99 -11.48
CA PHE A 133 -5.33 -8.89 -11.55
C PHE A 133 -4.78 -9.46 -12.87
N VAL A 134 -5.20 -10.68 -13.26
CA VAL A 134 -4.80 -11.32 -14.52
C VAL A 134 -5.23 -10.48 -15.73
N GLU A 135 -6.47 -10.00 -15.75
CA GLU A 135 -7.00 -9.16 -16.83
C GLU A 135 -6.19 -7.86 -16.98
N LYS A 136 -5.89 -7.20 -15.87
CA LYS A 136 -5.06 -5.99 -15.85
C LYS A 136 -3.65 -6.26 -16.37
N CYS A 137 -3.01 -7.35 -15.94
CA CYS A 137 -1.66 -7.71 -16.40
C CYS A 137 -1.61 -8.04 -17.89
N LYS A 138 -2.63 -8.72 -18.41
CA LYS A 138 -2.77 -8.97 -19.86
C LYS A 138 -2.93 -7.67 -20.64
N LYS A 139 -3.77 -6.77 -20.14
CA LYS A 139 -4.03 -5.48 -20.78
C LYS A 139 -2.79 -4.57 -20.79
N ASP A 140 -2.11 -4.44 -19.66
CA ASP A 140 -1.05 -3.46 -19.48
C ASP A 140 0.31 -3.95 -20.02
N TYR A 141 0.58 -5.26 -19.95
CA TYR A 141 1.90 -5.82 -20.24
C TYR A 141 1.89 -7.02 -21.21
N GLY A 142 0.71 -7.51 -21.62
CA GLY A 142 0.60 -8.69 -22.49
C GLY A 142 1.04 -10.00 -21.84
N VAL A 143 1.26 -10.03 -20.52
CA VAL A 143 1.71 -11.22 -19.79
C VAL A 143 0.60 -11.77 -18.89
N SER A 144 0.67 -13.07 -18.61
CA SER A 144 -0.18 -13.73 -17.61
C SER A 144 0.66 -14.13 -16.40
N PRO A 145 0.20 -13.86 -15.17
CA PRO A 145 0.96 -14.14 -13.96
C PRO A 145 1.04 -15.64 -13.64
N GLN A 146 2.22 -16.10 -13.23
CA GLN A 146 2.45 -17.44 -12.69
C GLN A 146 2.33 -17.41 -11.16
N THR A 147 1.12 -17.62 -10.66
CA THR A 147 0.78 -17.40 -9.25
C THR A 147 1.49 -18.32 -8.26
N HIS A 148 1.90 -19.52 -8.68
CA HIS A 148 2.51 -20.52 -7.80
C HIS A 148 4.00 -20.72 -8.02
N TRP A 149 4.58 -20.17 -9.09
CA TRP A 149 5.98 -20.39 -9.47
C TRP A 149 6.95 -20.14 -8.30
N ILE A 150 6.84 -18.99 -7.62
CA ILE A 150 7.70 -18.65 -6.48
C ILE A 150 7.47 -19.60 -5.30
N SER A 151 6.21 -19.89 -4.96
CA SER A 151 5.91 -20.82 -3.85
C SER A 151 6.40 -22.23 -4.13
N THR A 152 6.32 -22.69 -5.38
CA THR A 152 6.79 -24.01 -5.81
C THR A 152 8.31 -24.08 -5.85
N TYR A 153 8.96 -23.06 -6.42
CA TYR A 153 10.41 -23.05 -6.60
C TYR A 153 11.17 -22.81 -5.28
N TYR A 154 10.68 -21.90 -4.44
CA TYR A 154 11.32 -21.54 -3.18
C TYR A 154 10.70 -22.21 -1.94
N GLY A 155 9.64 -23.01 -2.10
CA GLY A 155 9.02 -23.76 -0.99
C GLY A 155 8.19 -22.90 -0.02
N CYS A 156 7.70 -21.74 -0.46
CA CYS A 156 6.89 -20.85 0.38
C CYS A 156 5.45 -21.37 0.55
N GLN A 157 5.00 -21.53 1.79
CA GLN A 157 3.59 -21.83 2.08
C GLN A 157 2.70 -20.62 1.77
N VAL A 158 1.56 -20.87 1.11
CA VAL A 158 0.67 -19.84 0.53
C VAL A 158 -0.09 -19.02 1.60
N SER A 159 0.03 -19.36 2.89
CA SER A 159 -0.52 -18.57 3.99
C SER A 159 0.55 -17.68 4.60
N THR A 160 0.47 -16.38 4.33
CA THR A 160 1.32 -15.32 4.87
C THR A 160 2.66 -15.18 4.15
N PHE A 161 2.94 -13.95 3.71
CA PHE A 161 4.23 -13.53 3.16
C PHE A 161 5.41 -14.28 3.79
N CYS A 162 6.22 -14.95 2.97
CA CYS A 162 7.53 -15.45 3.36
C CYS A 162 8.45 -14.25 3.72
N PHE A 163 8.36 -13.79 4.95
CA PHE A 163 9.46 -13.14 5.67
C PHE A 163 10.00 -14.09 6.75
N HIS A 164 10.06 -15.40 6.47
CA HIS A 164 10.94 -16.27 7.25
C HIS A 164 12.38 -15.94 6.86
N LEU A 165 12.97 -15.00 7.60
CA LEU A 165 14.41 -14.99 7.84
C LEU A 165 14.72 -16.28 8.59
N ASN A 166 14.95 -17.36 7.84
CA ASN A 166 15.65 -18.50 8.40
C ASN A 166 17.07 -18.01 8.69
N ASN A 167 17.39 -17.94 9.99
CA ASN A 167 18.75 -17.90 10.49
C ASN A 167 19.58 -18.91 9.69
N ILE A 168 20.50 -18.41 8.88
CA ILE A 168 21.62 -19.18 8.39
C ILE A 168 22.76 -18.80 9.33
N ASN A 169 23.25 -19.83 10.03
CA ASN A 169 24.27 -19.84 11.09
C ASN A 169 25.40 -18.82 10.94
#